data_AF-A0A0N1GQA7-F1
#
_entry.id   AF-A0A0N1GQA7-F1
#
_cell.length_a   1.000
_cell.length_b   1.000
_cell.length_c   1.000
_cell.angle_alpha   90.00
_cell.angle_beta   90.00
_cell.angle_gamma   90.00
#
_symmetry.space_group_name_H-M   'P 1'
#
loop_
_entity.id
_entity.type
_entity.pdbx_description
1 polymer ?
#
loop_
_entity_poly.entity_id
_entity_poly.type
_entity_poly.pdbx_seq_one_letter_code
_entity_poly.pdbx_strand_id
1 'polypeptide(L)'
;MPETEPIAVVLTALPVEYDAVRALLESLDEVVLDDGTRLERGRLSGTGWTVALAELGEGALNTAALTTRVVSALAPECLLFVGVAGGLKDELRLGDVVVGTKVYAVHGGKQTPQGFLARPEVWHGSHRLVQAARSALRDLDGVRAHRKPIACGDVVLADDRSALRDHIRRTYNDAYAIETEGSGASHAAHLSGGLDALVVRGISDLADAGKSTADAEGSQALAAGQAAKVALAVLRKHAPRPRSAPGAEEEARPGTGSGSGSGAGAGTGTGGDTIAFQGGTYYGPVVGKITQHN
;
A
#
# COMPACT_ATOMS: atom_id res chain seq x y z
N MET A 1 11.98 11.96 20.95
CA MET A 1 10.80 11.39 20.26
C MET A 1 10.52 10.06 20.93
N PRO A 2 9.34 9.80 21.50
CA PRO A 2 9.02 8.46 21.98
C PRO A 2 9.17 7.47 20.83
N GLU A 3 9.74 6.32 21.15
CA GLU A 3 10.15 5.29 20.20
C GLU A 3 8.90 4.69 19.53
N THR A 4 8.61 5.10 18.29
CA THR A 4 7.43 4.59 17.57
C THR A 4 7.73 3.20 17.02
N GLU A 5 6.95 2.22 17.48
CA GLU A 5 6.93 0.86 16.95
C GLU A 5 6.58 0.86 15.45
N PRO A 6 7.19 0.01 14.60
CA PRO A 6 6.87 -0.04 13.18
C PRO A 6 5.45 -0.60 12.97
N ILE A 7 4.57 0.25 12.46
CA ILE A 7 3.15 -0.08 12.23
C ILE A 7 2.92 -0.34 10.73
N ALA A 8 2.32 -1.48 10.43
CA ALA A 8 1.64 -1.74 9.18
C ALA A 8 0.13 -1.60 9.39
N VAL A 9 -0.55 -0.89 8.50
CA VAL A 9 -2.01 -0.81 8.52
C VAL A 9 -2.59 -1.82 7.54
N VAL A 10 -3.53 -2.63 8.00
CA VAL A 10 -4.33 -3.52 7.15
C VAL A 10 -5.78 -3.08 7.25
N LEU A 11 -6.35 -2.69 6.12
CA LEU A 11 -7.74 -2.24 6.03
C LEU A 11 -8.55 -3.28 5.26
N THR A 12 -9.80 -3.44 5.65
CA THR A 12 -10.78 -4.38 5.07
C THR A 12 -12.13 -3.67 4.92
N ALA A 13 -13.01 -4.17 4.07
CA ALA A 13 -14.34 -3.60 3.87
C ALA A 13 -15.41 -4.39 4.64
N LEU A 14 -15.29 -5.72 4.69
CA LEU A 14 -16.34 -6.62 5.19
C LEU A 14 -15.90 -7.43 6.43
N PRO A 15 -16.83 -7.85 7.31
CA PRO A 15 -16.51 -8.65 8.49
C PRO A 15 -15.75 -9.95 8.18
N VAL A 16 -16.11 -10.66 7.11
CA VAL A 16 -15.43 -11.89 6.70
C VAL A 16 -13.96 -11.66 6.29
N GLU A 17 -13.66 -10.48 5.76
CA GLU A 17 -12.30 -10.08 5.38
C GLU A 17 -11.49 -9.69 6.61
N TYR A 18 -12.12 -8.93 7.51
CA TYR A 18 -11.57 -8.56 8.81
C TYR A 18 -11.20 -9.81 9.61
N ASP A 19 -12.14 -10.73 9.78
CA ASP A 19 -11.96 -11.98 10.53
C ASP A 19 -10.84 -12.84 9.94
N ALA A 20 -10.73 -12.90 8.61
CA ALA A 20 -9.69 -13.65 7.92
C ALA A 20 -8.28 -13.10 8.21
N VAL A 21 -8.11 -11.79 8.28
CA VAL A 21 -6.83 -11.18 8.67
C VAL A 21 -6.58 -11.35 10.17
N ARG A 22 -7.60 -11.07 10.97
CA ARG A 22 -7.55 -11.15 12.44
C ARG A 22 -7.10 -12.52 12.92
N ALA A 23 -7.61 -13.60 12.31
CA ALA A 23 -7.26 -14.98 12.65
C ALA A 23 -5.77 -15.34 12.47
N LEU A 24 -4.99 -14.49 11.78
CA LEU A 24 -3.57 -14.69 11.50
C LEU A 24 -2.66 -13.76 12.31
N LEU A 25 -3.22 -12.98 13.23
CA LEU A 25 -2.50 -12.06 14.12
C LEU A 25 -2.51 -12.59 15.57
N GLU A 26 -1.49 -12.21 16.32
CA GLU A 26 -1.34 -12.56 17.75
C GLU A 26 -1.53 -11.31 18.62
N SER A 27 -1.87 -11.48 19.90
CA SER A 27 -1.92 -10.38 20.89
C SER A 27 -2.75 -9.17 20.43
N LEU A 28 -4.01 -9.42 20.06
CA LEU A 28 -4.93 -8.40 19.57
C LEU A 28 -5.56 -7.63 20.73
N ASP A 29 -5.44 -6.31 20.70
CA ASP A 29 -6.11 -5.39 21.62
C ASP A 29 -6.88 -4.31 20.84
N GLU A 30 -8.09 -3.99 21.29
CA GLU A 30 -8.89 -2.91 20.69
C GLU A 30 -8.28 -1.53 21.03
N VAL A 31 -8.21 -0.67 20.01
CA VAL A 31 -7.78 0.72 20.12
C VAL A 31 -8.87 1.60 19.52
N VAL A 32 -9.19 2.67 20.24
CA VAL A 32 -10.11 3.72 19.80
C VAL A 32 -9.30 4.98 19.57
N LEU A 33 -9.34 5.51 18.35
CA LEU A 33 -8.72 6.80 18.00
C LEU A 33 -9.54 7.95 18.56
N ASP A 34 -8.94 9.15 18.65
CA ASP A 34 -9.58 10.35 19.22
C ASP A 34 -10.90 10.73 18.53
N ASP A 35 -11.07 10.37 17.25
CA ASP A 35 -12.28 10.63 16.47
C ASP A 35 -13.34 9.52 16.57
N GLY A 36 -13.11 8.53 17.44
CA GLY A 36 -13.99 7.39 17.68
C GLY A 36 -13.78 6.21 16.72
N THR A 37 -12.86 6.30 15.76
CA THR A 37 -12.53 5.18 14.86
C THR A 37 -11.94 4.02 15.67
N ARG A 38 -12.47 2.81 15.46
CA ARG A 38 -12.02 1.58 16.17
C ARG A 38 -11.15 0.73 15.27
N LEU A 39 -10.10 0.17 15.85
CA LEU A 39 -9.19 -0.76 15.20
C LEU A 39 -8.66 -1.76 16.22
N GLU A 40 -8.21 -2.93 15.78
CA GLU A 40 -7.41 -3.83 16.62
C GLU A 40 -5.92 -3.65 16.30
N ARG A 41 -5.07 -3.68 17.32
CA ARG A 41 -3.62 -3.78 17.15
C ARG A 41 -3.18 -5.16 17.55
N GLY A 42 -2.47 -5.85 16.66
CA GLY A 42 -1.90 -7.17 16.91
C GLY A 42 -0.46 -7.27 16.40
N ARG A 43 0.16 -8.41 16.68
CA ARG A 43 1.52 -8.77 16.23
C ARG A 43 1.45 -9.71 15.04
N LEU A 44 2.33 -9.50 14.06
CA LEU A 44 2.58 -10.49 13.01
C LEU A 44 3.77 -11.37 13.41
N SER A 45 3.48 -12.61 13.80
CA SER A 45 4.46 -13.59 14.29
C SER A 45 5.67 -13.74 13.37
N GLY A 46 6.86 -13.82 13.99
CA GLY A 46 8.14 -13.94 13.29
C GLY A 46 8.61 -12.65 12.59
N THR A 47 7.98 -11.50 12.87
CA THR A 47 8.35 -10.20 12.30
C THR A 47 8.42 -9.11 13.36
N GLY A 48 8.97 -7.96 12.99
CA GLY A 48 8.92 -6.75 13.83
C GLY A 48 7.62 -5.96 13.70
N TRP A 49 6.64 -6.40 12.90
CA TRP A 49 5.44 -5.61 12.62
C TRP A 49 4.43 -5.66 13.77
N THR A 50 3.97 -4.47 14.17
CA THR A 50 2.63 -4.30 14.75
C THR A 50 1.65 -4.00 13.61
N VAL A 51 0.56 -4.74 13.56
CA VAL A 51 -0.49 -4.60 12.55
C VAL A 51 -1.69 -3.92 13.17
N ALA A 52 -2.07 -2.76 12.64
CA ALA A 52 -3.33 -2.09 12.94
C ALA A 52 -4.37 -2.54 11.90
N LEU A 53 -5.38 -3.29 12.35
CA LEU A 53 -6.44 -3.87 11.53
C LEU A 53 -7.76 -3.11 11.73
N ALA A 54 -8.42 -2.72 10.65
CA ALA A 54 -9.74 -2.11 10.71
C ALA A 54 -10.67 -2.60 9.59
N GLU A 55 -11.96 -2.71 9.93
CA GLU A 55 -13.07 -2.87 8.99
C GLU A 55 -13.68 -1.48 8.75
N LEU A 56 -13.72 -1.05 7.49
CA LEU A 56 -14.15 0.30 7.13
C LEU A 56 -15.57 0.36 6.59
N GLY A 57 -16.13 -0.77 6.16
CA GLY A 57 -17.33 -0.80 5.33
C GLY A 57 -17.04 -0.56 3.85
N GLU A 58 -18.09 -0.68 3.04
CA GLU A 58 -18.01 -0.63 1.59
C GLU A 58 -17.88 0.80 1.03
N GLY A 59 -17.41 0.88 -0.23
CA GLY A 59 -17.33 2.09 -1.03
C GLY A 59 -16.00 2.88 -0.93
N ALA A 60 -15.54 3.36 -2.08
CA ALA A 60 -14.25 4.05 -2.21
C ALA A 60 -14.20 5.39 -1.46
N LEU A 61 -15.30 6.16 -1.44
CA LEU A 61 -15.35 7.45 -0.75
C LEU A 61 -15.14 7.30 0.77
N ASN A 62 -15.88 6.37 1.37
CA ASN A 62 -15.77 6.07 2.79
C ASN A 62 -14.37 5.53 3.13
N THR A 63 -13.87 4.60 2.32
CA THR A 63 -12.52 4.05 2.45
C THR A 63 -11.46 5.15 2.41
N ALA A 64 -11.54 6.12 1.49
CA ALA A 64 -10.59 7.23 1.41
C ALA A 64 -10.59 8.10 2.67
N ALA A 65 -11.78 8.45 3.19
CA ALA A 65 -11.94 9.29 4.36
C ALA A 65 -11.38 8.62 5.63
N LEU A 66 -11.75 7.36 5.87
CA LEU A 66 -11.30 6.60 7.04
C LEU A 66 -9.81 6.23 6.95
N THR A 67 -9.32 5.86 5.77
CA THR A 67 -7.89 5.60 5.55
C THR A 67 -7.06 6.83 5.89
N THR A 68 -7.49 8.02 5.47
CA THR A 68 -6.79 9.27 5.78
C THR A 68 -6.66 9.49 7.29
N ARG A 69 -7.75 9.26 8.04
CA ARG A 69 -7.76 9.38 9.51
C ARG A 69 -6.82 8.39 10.17
N VAL A 70 -6.89 7.12 9.79
CA VAL A 70 -6.03 6.05 10.32
C VAL A 70 -4.56 6.35 10.03
N VAL A 71 -4.23 6.75 8.80
CA VAL A 71 -2.86 7.10 8.41
C VAL A 71 -2.35 8.32 9.17
N SER A 72 -3.17 9.36 9.34
CA SER A 72 -2.78 10.54 10.13
C SER A 72 -2.57 10.22 11.60
N ALA A 73 -3.39 9.35 12.19
CA ALA A 73 -3.29 9.00 13.60
C ALA A 73 -2.13 8.04 13.92
N LEU A 74 -1.81 7.12 13.00
CA LEU A 74 -0.85 6.04 13.25
C LEU A 74 0.52 6.26 12.61
N ALA A 75 0.62 7.14 11.62
CA ALA A 75 1.83 7.33 10.80
C ALA A 75 2.49 6.00 10.38
N PRO A 76 1.75 5.09 9.71
CA PRO A 76 2.25 3.75 9.40
C PRO A 76 3.38 3.78 8.36
N GLU A 77 4.19 2.73 8.31
CA GLU A 77 5.20 2.56 7.27
C GLU A 77 4.62 2.04 5.95
N CYS A 78 3.55 1.25 6.04
CA CYS A 78 2.85 0.72 4.87
C CYS A 78 1.37 0.45 5.16
N LEU A 79 0.60 0.39 4.08
CA LEU A 79 -0.83 0.11 4.07
C LEU A 79 -1.14 -1.01 3.09
N LEU A 80 -1.82 -2.05 3.57
CA LEU A 80 -2.40 -3.07 2.71
C LEU A 80 -3.92 -2.96 2.80
N PHE A 81 -4.56 -3.01 1.65
CA PHE A 81 -6.01 -3.11 1.60
C PHE A 81 -6.41 -4.48 1.09
N VAL A 82 -7.04 -5.26 1.98
CA VAL A 82 -7.25 -6.69 1.85
C VAL A 82 -8.75 -6.97 1.80
N GLY A 83 -9.17 -7.86 0.92
CA GLY A 83 -10.60 -8.16 0.77
C GLY A 83 -10.89 -9.10 -0.37
N VAL A 84 -12.15 -9.16 -0.79
CA VAL A 84 -12.62 -9.98 -1.91
C VAL A 84 -12.90 -9.16 -3.16
N ALA A 85 -13.00 -9.82 -4.31
CA ALA A 85 -13.30 -9.21 -5.59
C ALA A 85 -13.95 -10.20 -6.56
N GLY A 86 -14.62 -9.67 -7.58
CA GLY A 86 -15.10 -10.45 -8.71
C GLY A 86 -14.01 -10.65 -9.76
N GLY A 87 -13.90 -11.85 -10.33
CA GLY A 87 -12.96 -12.18 -11.40
C GLY A 87 -13.41 -11.67 -12.78
N LEU A 88 -12.49 -11.10 -13.55
CA LEU A 88 -12.76 -10.55 -14.89
C LEU A 88 -12.15 -11.38 -16.03
N LYS A 89 -11.47 -12.47 -15.70
CA LYS A 89 -10.67 -13.30 -16.63
C LYS A 89 -11.04 -14.76 -16.53
N ASP A 90 -11.13 -15.42 -17.68
CA ASP A 90 -11.58 -16.81 -17.78
C ASP A 90 -10.61 -17.79 -17.09
N GLU A 91 -9.33 -17.44 -16.95
CA GLU A 91 -8.35 -18.28 -16.25
C GLU A 91 -8.42 -18.22 -14.71
N LEU A 92 -9.18 -17.27 -14.15
CA LEU A 92 -9.35 -17.10 -12.70
C LEU A 92 -10.31 -18.14 -12.14
N ARG A 93 -10.07 -18.53 -10.89
CA ARG A 93 -10.93 -19.44 -10.13
C ARG A 93 -11.24 -18.85 -8.77
N LEU A 94 -12.33 -19.31 -8.17
CA LEU A 94 -12.66 -18.96 -6.79
C LEU A 94 -11.50 -19.32 -5.86
N GLY A 95 -11.14 -18.38 -4.99
CA GLY A 95 -9.98 -18.49 -4.10
C GLY A 95 -8.63 -18.13 -4.72
N ASP A 96 -8.55 -17.84 -6.03
CA ASP A 96 -7.36 -17.17 -6.58
C ASP A 96 -7.18 -15.79 -5.93
N VAL A 97 -5.95 -15.29 -5.89
CA VAL A 97 -5.64 -13.97 -5.31
C VAL A 97 -5.07 -13.05 -6.39
N VAL A 98 -5.57 -11.83 -6.48
CA VAL A 98 -5.00 -10.76 -7.31
C VAL A 98 -4.27 -9.76 -6.42
N VAL A 99 -2.97 -9.66 -6.60
CA VAL A 99 -2.13 -8.61 -6.03
C VAL A 99 -2.10 -7.44 -7.01
N GLY A 100 -2.76 -6.34 -6.64
CA GLY A 100 -2.97 -5.16 -7.47
C GLY A 100 -1.67 -4.46 -7.82
N THR A 101 -1.13 -4.71 -9.03
CA THR A 101 0.03 -3.95 -9.53
C THR A 101 -0.30 -2.49 -9.77
N LYS A 102 -1.58 -2.22 -10.08
CA LYS A 102 -2.21 -0.91 -10.15
C LYS A 102 -3.73 -1.08 -9.94
N VAL A 103 -4.37 -0.01 -9.50
CA VAL A 103 -5.83 0.09 -9.32
C VAL A 103 -6.35 1.18 -10.25
N TYR A 104 -7.38 0.87 -11.02
CA TYR A 104 -8.10 1.83 -11.88
C TYR A 104 -9.35 2.34 -11.20
N ALA A 105 -9.63 3.64 -11.24
CA ALA A 105 -11.00 4.14 -11.06
C ALA A 105 -11.74 4.11 -12.40
N VAL A 106 -12.80 3.29 -12.49
CA VAL A 106 -13.43 2.98 -13.79
C VAL A 106 -14.60 3.89 -14.19
N HIS A 107 -15.04 4.78 -13.29
CA HIS A 107 -16.20 5.65 -13.54
C HIS A 107 -15.85 6.99 -14.18
N GLY A 108 -14.58 7.38 -14.18
CA GLY A 108 -14.13 8.68 -14.67
C GLY A 108 -14.19 8.81 -16.19
N GLY A 109 -14.86 9.84 -16.70
CA GLY A 109 -14.90 10.13 -18.13
C GLY A 109 -15.78 11.31 -18.53
N LYS A 110 -15.94 11.48 -19.85
CA LYS A 110 -16.79 12.51 -20.46
C LYS A 110 -17.86 11.86 -21.32
N GLN A 111 -19.12 12.13 -21.02
CA GLN A 111 -20.24 11.73 -21.88
C GLN A 111 -20.36 12.70 -23.07
N THR A 112 -20.45 12.15 -24.29
CA THR A 112 -20.69 12.92 -25.53
C THR A 112 -21.83 12.27 -26.34
N PRO A 113 -22.40 12.96 -27.34
CA PRO A 113 -23.38 12.34 -28.25
C PRO A 113 -22.84 11.11 -29.01
N GLN A 114 -21.52 11.01 -29.16
CA GLN A 114 -20.85 9.89 -29.84
C GLN A 114 -20.49 8.73 -28.88
N GLY A 115 -20.67 8.91 -27.57
CA GLY A 115 -20.38 7.90 -26.55
C GLY A 115 -19.55 8.42 -25.38
N PHE A 116 -19.27 7.50 -24.45
CA PHE A 116 -18.47 7.76 -23.24
C PHE A 116 -16.97 7.71 -23.55
N LEU A 117 -16.27 8.79 -23.23
CA LEU A 117 -14.82 8.91 -23.37
C LEU A 117 -14.17 8.73 -22.00
N ALA A 118 -13.57 7.56 -21.77
CA ALA A 118 -12.93 7.23 -20.50
C ALA A 118 -11.76 8.17 -20.17
N ARG A 119 -11.65 8.54 -18.89
CA ARG A 119 -10.54 9.32 -18.32
C ARG A 119 -10.11 8.65 -17.02
N PRO A 120 -9.40 7.51 -17.11
CA PRO A 120 -9.06 6.77 -15.91
C PRO A 120 -8.05 7.47 -15.05
N GLU A 121 -8.28 7.37 -13.75
CA GLU A 121 -7.25 7.55 -12.75
C GLU A 121 -6.65 6.19 -12.38
N VAL A 122 -5.36 6.20 -12.06
CA VAL A 122 -4.58 4.99 -11.80
C VAL A 122 -3.67 5.23 -10.60
N TRP A 123 -3.71 4.31 -9.65
CA TRP A 123 -2.76 4.25 -8.53
C TRP A 123 -1.93 2.98 -8.66
N HIS A 124 -0.61 3.14 -8.69
CA HIS A 124 0.31 2.00 -8.75
C HIS A 124 0.57 1.46 -7.34
N GLY A 125 0.63 0.14 -7.21
CA GLY A 125 1.13 -0.49 -5.99
C GLY A 125 2.59 -0.09 -5.77
N SER A 126 2.96 0.25 -4.53
CA SER A 126 4.29 0.77 -4.23
C SER A 126 5.37 -0.25 -4.58
N HIS A 127 6.46 0.20 -5.20
CA HIS A 127 7.50 -0.66 -5.75
C HIS A 127 8.02 -1.68 -4.71
N ARG A 128 8.27 -1.23 -3.46
CA ARG A 128 8.77 -2.08 -2.38
C ARG A 128 7.79 -3.21 -2.03
N LEU A 129 6.50 -2.91 -1.95
CA LEU A 129 5.46 -3.90 -1.67
C LEU A 129 5.24 -4.85 -2.86
N VAL A 130 5.31 -4.36 -4.10
CA VAL A 130 5.23 -5.20 -5.31
C VAL A 130 6.42 -6.16 -5.41
N GLN A 131 7.64 -5.73 -5.03
CA GLN A 131 8.79 -6.63 -4.94
C GLN A 131 8.65 -7.64 -3.80
N ALA A 132 8.17 -7.20 -2.63
CA ALA A 132 7.89 -8.09 -1.51
C ALA A 132 6.86 -9.15 -1.89
N ALA A 133 5.79 -8.77 -2.59
CA ALA A 133 4.80 -9.69 -3.14
C ALA A 133 5.41 -10.66 -4.15
N ARG A 134 6.29 -10.18 -5.04
CA ARG A 134 6.99 -11.06 -5.99
C ARG A 134 7.84 -12.11 -5.28
N SER A 135 8.50 -11.74 -4.19
CA SER A 135 9.28 -12.67 -3.37
C SER A 135 8.38 -13.64 -2.61
N ALA A 136 7.36 -13.13 -1.91
CA ALA A 136 6.44 -13.91 -1.09
C ALA A 136 5.74 -15.01 -1.90
N LEU A 137 5.28 -14.68 -3.10
CA LEU A 137 4.54 -15.61 -3.95
C LEU A 137 5.40 -16.74 -4.56
N ARG A 138 6.73 -16.70 -4.44
CA ARG A 138 7.58 -17.84 -4.86
C ARG A 138 7.60 -18.97 -3.83
N ASP A 139 7.43 -18.60 -2.56
CA ASP A 139 7.59 -19.50 -1.42
C ASP A 139 6.24 -19.87 -0.78
N LEU A 140 5.14 -19.29 -1.28
CA LEU A 140 3.82 -19.48 -0.72
C LEU A 140 3.07 -20.60 -1.44
N ASP A 141 3.03 -21.77 -0.81
CA ASP A 141 2.28 -22.91 -1.30
C ASP A 141 0.77 -22.79 -1.05
N GLY A 142 -0.03 -23.49 -1.88
CA GLY A 142 -1.48 -23.60 -1.67
C GLY A 142 -2.31 -22.36 -2.06
N VAL A 143 -1.68 -21.36 -2.72
CA VAL A 143 -2.38 -20.17 -3.23
C VAL A 143 -2.03 -19.91 -4.69
N ARG A 144 -3.05 -19.74 -5.54
CA ARG A 144 -2.89 -19.28 -6.92
C ARG A 144 -2.98 -17.76 -6.95
N ALA A 145 -1.85 -17.08 -6.99
CA ALA A 145 -1.79 -15.63 -6.94
C ALA A 145 -1.29 -15.00 -8.25
N HIS A 146 -1.90 -13.88 -8.64
CA HIS A 146 -1.67 -13.15 -9.87
C HIS A 146 -1.29 -11.71 -9.56
N ARG A 147 -0.15 -11.23 -10.04
CA ARG A 147 0.22 -9.81 -9.93
C ARG A 147 -0.31 -9.05 -11.15
N LYS A 148 -1.50 -8.46 -11.02
CA LYS A 148 -2.25 -7.88 -12.15
C LYS A 148 -3.06 -6.65 -11.71
N PRO A 149 -3.52 -5.82 -12.66
CA PRO A 149 -4.37 -4.67 -12.36
C PRO A 149 -5.74 -5.05 -11.79
N ILE A 150 -6.30 -4.15 -10.98
CA ILE A 150 -7.64 -4.27 -10.39
C ILE A 150 -8.48 -3.07 -10.84
N ALA A 151 -9.71 -3.31 -11.26
CA ALA A 151 -10.72 -2.29 -11.51
C ALA A 151 -11.45 -1.95 -10.21
N CYS A 152 -11.61 -0.67 -9.92
CA CYS A 152 -12.36 -0.17 -8.78
C CYS A 152 -13.50 0.71 -9.26
N GLY A 153 -14.72 0.41 -8.83
CA GLY A 153 -15.87 1.28 -9.04
C GLY A 153 -16.99 0.97 -8.05
N ASP A 154 -17.76 2.00 -7.69
CA ASP A 154 -18.88 1.95 -6.74
C ASP A 154 -20.12 1.17 -7.26
N VAL A 155 -19.91 0.03 -7.91
CA VAL A 155 -20.94 -0.87 -8.43
C VAL A 155 -20.45 -2.31 -8.26
N VAL A 156 -21.28 -3.14 -7.63
CA VAL A 156 -21.05 -4.60 -7.60
C VAL A 156 -21.43 -5.18 -8.96
N LEU A 157 -20.45 -5.71 -9.69
CA LEU A 157 -20.66 -6.30 -11.00
C LEU A 157 -21.15 -7.75 -10.88
N ALA A 158 -22.42 -7.99 -11.23
CA ALA A 158 -23.06 -9.32 -11.14
C ALA A 158 -23.75 -9.74 -12.46
N ASP A 159 -23.40 -9.11 -13.58
CA ASP A 159 -23.90 -9.45 -14.91
C ASP A 159 -22.79 -9.24 -15.94
N ASP A 160 -22.36 -10.35 -16.56
CA ASP A 160 -21.30 -10.40 -17.56
C ASP A 160 -21.73 -9.86 -18.93
N ARG A 161 -23.02 -9.54 -19.11
CA ARG A 161 -23.57 -8.90 -20.30
C ARG A 161 -23.91 -7.43 -20.09
N SER A 162 -23.63 -6.89 -18.90
CA SER A 162 -23.93 -5.50 -18.57
C SER A 162 -23.06 -4.51 -19.35
N ALA A 163 -23.58 -3.30 -19.57
CA ALA A 163 -22.83 -2.21 -20.20
C ALA A 163 -21.53 -1.87 -19.44
N LEU A 164 -21.52 -2.04 -18.12
CA LEU A 164 -20.34 -1.82 -17.28
C LEU A 164 -19.27 -2.90 -17.52
N ARG A 165 -19.64 -4.20 -17.56
CA ARG A 165 -18.70 -5.28 -17.91
C ARG A 165 -18.05 -5.00 -19.27
N ASP A 166 -18.86 -4.61 -20.22
CA ASP A 166 -18.46 -4.27 -21.58
C ASP A 166 -17.51 -3.07 -21.63
N HIS A 167 -17.80 -2.03 -20.85
CA HIS A 167 -16.92 -0.87 -20.68
C HIS A 167 -15.56 -1.26 -20.10
N ILE A 168 -15.56 -2.07 -19.04
CA ILE A 168 -14.34 -2.56 -18.38
C ILE A 168 -13.51 -3.40 -19.36
N ARG A 169 -14.16 -4.34 -20.06
CA ARG A 169 -13.48 -5.21 -21.03
C ARG A 169 -12.81 -4.43 -22.16
N ARG A 170 -13.43 -3.35 -22.65
CA ARG A 170 -12.90 -2.54 -23.76
C ARG A 170 -11.84 -1.53 -23.32
N THR A 171 -12.01 -0.93 -22.15
CA THR A 171 -11.19 0.22 -21.69
C THR A 171 -10.08 -0.22 -20.74
N TYR A 172 -10.36 -1.18 -19.87
CA TYR A 172 -9.49 -1.69 -18.81
C TYR A 172 -9.20 -3.17 -19.04
N ASN A 173 -8.90 -3.53 -20.29
CA ASN A 173 -8.80 -4.92 -20.73
C ASN A 173 -7.69 -5.71 -20.03
N ASP A 174 -6.75 -5.06 -19.34
CA ASP A 174 -5.71 -5.68 -18.52
C ASP A 174 -6.13 -5.93 -17.06
N ALA A 175 -7.30 -5.45 -16.62
CA ALA A 175 -7.84 -5.70 -15.29
C ALA A 175 -8.21 -7.17 -15.09
N TYR A 176 -7.79 -7.74 -13.95
CA TYR A 176 -8.06 -9.14 -13.58
C TYR A 176 -9.22 -9.27 -12.61
N ALA A 177 -9.43 -8.28 -11.75
CA ALA A 177 -10.49 -8.29 -10.77
C ALA A 177 -11.23 -6.96 -10.72
N ILE A 178 -12.46 -6.97 -10.20
CA ILE A 178 -13.25 -5.78 -9.88
C ILE A 178 -13.71 -5.78 -8.42
N GLU A 179 -13.60 -4.63 -7.77
CA GLU A 179 -14.01 -4.36 -6.39
C GLU A 179 -14.44 -2.89 -6.22
N THR A 180 -14.81 -2.47 -5.01
CA THR A 180 -15.56 -1.23 -4.76
C THR A 180 -14.81 -0.19 -3.93
N GLU A 181 -13.62 -0.48 -3.39
CA GLU A 181 -12.99 0.37 -2.37
C GLU A 181 -11.54 0.78 -2.66
N GLY A 182 -10.80 -0.01 -3.44
CA GLY A 182 -9.34 0.04 -3.52
C GLY A 182 -8.77 1.33 -4.08
N SER A 183 -9.54 2.04 -4.92
CA SER A 183 -9.18 3.38 -5.39
C SER A 183 -9.14 4.38 -4.23
N GLY A 184 -10.06 4.30 -3.27
CA GLY A 184 -10.11 5.17 -2.10
C GLY A 184 -8.92 4.98 -1.16
N ALA A 185 -8.60 3.73 -0.83
CA ALA A 185 -7.43 3.40 -0.01
C ALA A 185 -6.12 3.85 -0.69
N SER A 186 -6.00 3.58 -1.98
CA SER A 186 -4.81 3.96 -2.77
C SER A 186 -4.68 5.48 -2.91
N HIS A 187 -5.79 6.19 -3.08
CA HIS A 187 -5.80 7.64 -3.16
C HIS A 187 -5.39 8.29 -1.84
N ALA A 188 -5.94 7.82 -0.71
CA ALA A 188 -5.56 8.32 0.61
C ALA A 188 -4.07 8.10 0.91
N ALA A 189 -3.53 6.92 0.58
CA ALA A 189 -2.10 6.64 0.71
C ALA A 189 -1.23 7.49 -0.24
N HIS A 190 -1.70 7.78 -1.45
CA HIS A 190 -1.01 8.66 -2.37
C HIS A 190 -0.90 10.10 -1.81
N LEU A 191 -2.00 10.62 -1.25
CA LEU A 191 -2.04 11.95 -0.66
C LEU A 191 -1.20 12.08 0.61
N SER A 192 -0.92 10.98 1.32
CA SER A 192 -0.11 11.00 2.54
C SER A 192 1.40 11.16 2.30
N GLY A 193 1.84 11.35 1.04
CA GLY A 193 3.19 11.83 0.73
C GLY A 193 4.32 10.81 0.86
N GLY A 194 4.05 9.53 0.54
CA GLY A 194 5.10 8.48 0.47
C GLY A 194 4.81 7.20 1.26
N LEU A 195 3.54 6.95 1.60
CA LEU A 195 3.12 5.70 2.23
C LEU A 195 3.20 4.56 1.22
N ASP A 196 3.90 3.48 1.58
CA ASP A 196 3.92 2.28 0.76
C ASP A 196 2.52 1.63 0.80
N ALA A 197 1.84 1.48 -0.34
CA ALA A 197 0.48 0.93 -0.40
C ALA A 197 0.32 -0.21 -1.42
N LEU A 198 -0.54 -1.18 -1.10
CA LEU A 198 -0.86 -2.31 -1.99
C LEU A 198 -2.28 -2.82 -1.75
N VAL A 199 -3.00 -3.12 -2.82
CA VAL A 199 -4.32 -3.77 -2.77
C VAL A 199 -4.17 -5.27 -3.06
N VAL A 200 -4.77 -6.11 -2.23
CA VAL A 200 -4.75 -7.57 -2.34
C VAL A 200 -6.19 -8.09 -2.27
N ARG A 201 -6.63 -8.81 -3.30
CA ARG A 201 -8.01 -9.29 -3.41
C ARG A 201 -8.10 -10.78 -3.67
N GLY A 202 -8.92 -11.50 -2.91
CA GLY A 202 -9.30 -12.88 -3.19
C GLY A 202 -10.51 -12.92 -4.11
N ILE A 203 -10.54 -13.83 -5.08
CA ILE A 203 -11.66 -13.97 -6.02
C ILE A 203 -12.80 -14.74 -5.36
N SER A 204 -13.91 -14.06 -5.04
CA SER A 204 -15.11 -14.64 -4.41
C SER A 204 -16.19 -15.03 -5.42
N ASP A 205 -16.23 -14.38 -6.57
CA ASP A 205 -17.16 -14.65 -7.68
C ASP A 205 -16.50 -14.35 -9.03
N LEU A 206 -17.15 -14.68 -10.14
CA LEU A 206 -16.64 -14.43 -11.51
C LEU A 206 -17.29 -13.22 -12.19
N ALA A 207 -17.84 -12.30 -11.39
CA ALA A 207 -18.55 -11.09 -11.80
C ALA A 207 -19.62 -11.35 -12.87
N ASP A 208 -20.31 -12.49 -12.72
CA ASP A 208 -21.36 -13.01 -13.59
C ASP A 208 -22.64 -13.25 -12.78
N ALA A 209 -23.68 -13.76 -13.44
CA ALA A 209 -24.97 -14.03 -12.81
C ALA A 209 -24.93 -15.13 -11.72
N GLY A 210 -23.81 -15.88 -11.59
CA GLY A 210 -23.63 -16.96 -10.63
C GLY A 210 -23.18 -16.51 -9.24
N LYS A 211 -22.91 -15.21 -9.03
CA LYS A 211 -22.41 -14.65 -7.76
C LYS A 211 -23.16 -15.14 -6.52
N SER A 212 -24.49 -15.06 -6.51
CA SER A 212 -25.30 -15.42 -5.34
C SER A 212 -25.17 -16.89 -4.95
N THR A 213 -24.91 -17.77 -5.92
CA THR A 213 -24.67 -19.20 -5.66
C THR A 213 -23.29 -19.41 -5.07
N ALA A 214 -22.26 -18.75 -5.63
CA ALA A 214 -20.90 -18.83 -5.10
C ALA A 214 -20.82 -18.35 -3.63
N ASP A 215 -21.47 -17.22 -3.32
CA ASP A 215 -21.51 -16.67 -1.96
C ASP A 215 -22.15 -17.65 -0.98
N ALA A 216 -23.28 -18.27 -1.36
CA ALA A 216 -23.97 -19.28 -0.55
C ALA A 216 -23.12 -20.55 -0.31
N GLU A 217 -22.18 -20.85 -1.20
CA GLU A 217 -21.25 -21.99 -1.10
C GLU A 217 -19.98 -21.66 -0.30
N GLY A 218 -19.86 -20.43 0.25
CA GLY A 218 -18.74 -20.03 1.11
C GLY A 218 -17.49 -19.56 0.37
N SER A 219 -17.61 -19.21 -0.92
CA SER A 219 -16.50 -18.70 -1.73
C SER A 219 -15.86 -17.44 -1.14
N GLN A 220 -16.65 -16.59 -0.50
CA GLN A 220 -16.20 -15.34 0.10
C GLN A 220 -15.23 -15.56 1.27
N ALA A 221 -15.51 -16.52 2.15
CA ALA A 221 -14.63 -16.88 3.25
C ALA A 221 -13.32 -17.52 2.76
N LEU A 222 -13.40 -18.37 1.74
CA LEU A 222 -12.22 -18.93 1.08
C LEU A 222 -11.35 -17.81 0.48
N ALA A 223 -11.96 -16.92 -0.31
CA ALA A 223 -11.29 -15.79 -0.96
C ALA A 223 -10.63 -14.86 0.05
N ALA A 224 -11.36 -14.47 1.10
CA ALA A 224 -10.86 -13.63 2.19
C ALA A 224 -9.66 -14.29 2.90
N GLY A 225 -9.76 -15.58 3.24
CA GLY A 225 -8.68 -16.35 3.85
C GLY A 225 -7.42 -16.41 2.98
N GLN A 226 -7.57 -16.59 1.66
CA GLN A 226 -6.44 -16.59 0.73
C GLN A 226 -5.82 -15.21 0.56
N ALA A 227 -6.64 -14.16 0.47
CA ALA A 227 -6.18 -12.77 0.40
C ALA A 227 -5.38 -12.39 1.66
N ALA A 228 -5.88 -12.74 2.85
CA ALA A 228 -5.21 -12.52 4.12
C ALA A 228 -3.85 -13.22 4.20
N LYS A 229 -3.77 -14.51 3.81
CA LYS A 229 -2.51 -15.26 3.75
C LYS A 229 -1.48 -14.56 2.85
N VAL A 230 -1.89 -14.14 1.65
CA VAL A 230 -1.00 -13.44 0.72
C VAL A 230 -0.56 -12.09 1.28
N ALA A 231 -1.48 -11.29 1.82
CA ALA A 231 -1.17 -9.97 2.37
C ALA A 231 -0.15 -10.06 3.51
N LEU A 232 -0.32 -10.99 4.45
CA LEU A 232 0.63 -11.15 5.56
C LEU A 232 1.95 -11.79 5.11
N ALA A 233 1.96 -12.64 4.08
CA ALA A 233 3.20 -13.11 3.46
C ALA A 233 3.98 -11.96 2.79
N VAL A 234 3.28 -11.00 2.16
CA VAL A 234 3.88 -9.77 1.62
C VAL A 234 4.52 -8.96 2.74
N LEU A 235 3.81 -8.73 3.85
CA LEU A 235 4.35 -7.99 5.01
C LEU A 235 5.60 -8.65 5.60
N ARG A 236 5.63 -9.98 5.71
CA ARG A 236 6.81 -10.75 6.14
C ARG A 236 8.02 -10.48 5.26
N LYS A 237 7.85 -10.39 3.93
CA LYS A 237 8.95 -10.08 2.99
C LYS A 237 9.28 -8.59 2.92
N HIS A 238 8.34 -7.69 3.20
CA HIS A 238 8.56 -6.26 3.15
C HIS A 238 9.52 -5.79 4.26
N ALA A 239 9.32 -6.32 5.47
CA ALA A 239 10.01 -5.99 6.71
C ALA A 239 9.98 -4.48 7.09
N PRO A 240 9.96 -4.13 8.39
CA PRO A 240 10.10 -2.75 8.81
C PRO A 240 11.38 -2.10 8.27
N ARG A 241 11.34 -0.80 7.98
CA ARG A 241 12.55 -0.08 7.57
C ARG A 241 13.60 -0.17 8.68
N PRO A 242 14.87 -0.48 8.35
CA PRO A 242 15.95 -0.40 9.32
C PRO A 242 15.96 1.02 9.90
N ARG A 243 15.92 1.13 11.22
CA ARG A 243 16.05 2.43 11.87
C ARG A 243 17.46 2.95 11.59
N SER A 244 17.56 4.14 10.99
CA SER A 244 18.81 4.87 11.01
C SER A 244 19.14 5.15 12.48
N ALA A 245 20.20 4.55 13.01
CA ALA A 245 20.69 4.93 14.33
C ALA A 245 21.01 6.44 14.30
N PRO A 246 20.56 7.24 15.27
CA PRO A 246 21.10 8.58 15.42
C PRO A 246 22.57 8.41 15.85
N GLY A 247 23.50 8.57 14.90
CA GLY A 247 24.95 8.64 15.19
C GLY A 247 25.86 7.62 14.50
N ALA A 248 25.40 6.78 13.58
CA ALA A 248 26.29 5.83 12.88
C ALA A 248 26.90 6.41 11.59
N GLU A 249 27.61 7.54 11.69
CA GLU A 249 28.58 7.99 10.69
C GLU A 249 29.86 8.47 11.39
N GLU A 250 30.52 7.63 12.18
CA GLU A 250 31.96 7.77 12.43
C GLU A 250 32.60 6.49 12.99
N GLU A 251 32.71 5.43 12.19
CA GLU A 251 33.69 4.36 12.46
C GLU A 251 34.53 4.05 11.21
N ALA A 252 35.71 4.67 11.22
CA ALA A 252 37.00 4.18 10.75
C ALA A 252 37.04 3.35 9.45
N ARG A 253 37.40 4.01 8.35
CA ARG A 253 38.13 3.33 7.26
C ARG A 253 39.61 3.21 7.64
N PRO A 254 40.26 2.06 7.41
CA PRO A 254 41.67 1.88 7.75
C PRO A 254 42.54 2.79 6.89
N GLY A 255 43.45 3.50 7.55
CA GLY A 255 44.30 4.50 6.94
C GLY A 255 45.23 3.93 5.89
N THR A 256 45.22 4.54 4.70
CA THR A 256 46.37 4.57 3.81
C THR A 256 47.25 5.73 4.24
N GLY A 257 48.40 5.42 4.84
CA GLY A 257 49.36 6.42 5.28
C GLY A 257 50.00 7.18 4.12
N SER A 258 50.16 8.49 4.31
CA SER A 258 51.41 9.22 4.02
C SER A 258 51.26 10.67 4.46
N GLY A 259 52.27 11.22 5.13
CA GLY A 259 52.55 12.66 5.07
C GLY A 259 52.36 13.44 6.37
N SER A 260 53.49 13.66 7.03
CA SER A 260 53.76 14.59 8.13
C SER A 260 53.16 15.99 7.98
N GLY A 261 52.69 16.57 9.10
CA GLY A 261 52.42 18.00 9.22
C GLY A 261 51.93 18.37 10.63
N SER A 262 52.85 18.78 11.49
CA SER A 262 52.59 19.34 12.82
C SER A 262 51.79 20.64 12.75
N GLY A 263 50.81 20.82 13.65
CA GLY A 263 50.16 22.11 13.87
C GLY A 263 49.08 22.05 14.93
N ALA A 264 49.45 22.38 16.17
CA ALA A 264 48.51 22.70 17.23
C ALA A 264 47.71 23.98 16.88
N GLY A 265 46.43 24.03 17.19
CA GLY A 265 45.61 25.22 17.01
C GLY A 265 44.28 25.11 17.76
N ALA A 266 44.20 25.83 18.88
CA ALA A 266 43.00 26.04 19.68
C ALA A 266 41.87 26.73 18.90
N GLY A 267 40.64 26.51 19.32
CA GLY A 267 39.42 26.93 18.61
C GLY A 267 39.15 28.43 18.61
N THR A 268 38.18 28.83 17.78
CA THR A 268 37.42 30.07 17.89
C THR A 268 36.04 29.87 17.27
N GLY A 269 34.98 30.19 18.03
CA GLY A 269 33.65 30.40 17.47
C GLY A 269 33.60 31.72 16.71
N THR A 270 32.93 31.72 15.56
CA THR A 270 32.61 32.94 14.81
C THR A 270 31.15 32.88 14.39
N GLY A 271 30.35 33.81 14.91
CA GLY A 271 28.94 33.98 14.57
C GLY A 271 28.77 34.58 13.18
N GLY A 272 28.62 33.71 12.19
CA GLY A 272 28.18 34.04 10.84
C GLY A 272 27.36 32.88 10.25
N ASP A 273 26.44 33.19 9.34
CA ASP A 273 25.66 32.18 8.62
C ASP A 273 26.62 31.27 7.85
N THR A 274 26.72 30.02 8.30
CA THR A 274 27.64 29.06 7.72
C THR A 274 26.85 28.11 6.82
N ILE A 275 27.23 28.01 5.55
CA ILE A 275 26.69 27.00 4.63
C ILE A 275 27.70 25.87 4.55
N ALA A 276 27.34 24.70 5.08
CA ALA A 276 28.15 23.50 4.99
C ALA A 276 27.58 22.55 3.93
N PHE A 277 28.41 22.14 2.97
CA PHE A 277 28.06 21.13 1.98
C PHE A 277 28.79 19.83 2.31
N GLN A 278 28.05 18.72 2.46
CA GLN A 278 28.63 17.39 2.63
C GLN A 278 27.93 16.39 1.70
N GLY A 279 28.72 15.55 1.02
CA GLY A 279 28.23 14.39 0.26
C GLY A 279 27.75 14.63 -1.18
N GLY A 280 27.88 15.84 -1.74
CA GLY A 280 27.46 16.14 -3.12
C GLY A 280 28.62 16.28 -4.12
N THR A 281 28.40 15.84 -5.37
CA THR A 281 29.26 16.23 -6.52
C THR A 281 28.57 17.33 -7.30
N TYR A 282 29.22 18.47 -7.47
CA TYR A 282 28.67 19.64 -8.16
C TYR A 282 29.33 19.79 -9.53
N TYR A 283 28.51 19.85 -10.59
CA TYR A 283 28.97 19.97 -11.97
C TYR A 283 28.93 21.43 -12.49
N GLY A 284 28.78 22.42 -11.60
CA GLY A 284 28.69 23.84 -11.95
C GLY A 284 29.00 24.77 -10.76
N PRO A 285 29.13 26.09 -10.99
CA PRO A 285 29.53 27.06 -9.96
C PRO A 285 28.43 27.25 -8.91
N VAL A 286 28.85 27.33 -7.64
CA VAL A 286 27.97 27.63 -6.49
C VAL A 286 28.28 29.05 -6.02
N VAL A 287 27.28 29.92 -5.98
CA VAL A 287 27.43 31.32 -5.54
C VAL A 287 26.66 31.52 -4.24
N GLY A 288 27.38 31.74 -3.13
CA GLY A 288 26.80 31.78 -1.78
C GLY A 288 26.07 33.09 -1.43
N LYS A 289 26.51 34.25 -1.94
CA LYS A 289 25.82 35.53 -1.78
C LYS A 289 26.29 36.52 -2.83
N ILE A 290 25.36 37.21 -3.50
CA ILE A 290 25.67 38.35 -4.37
C ILE A 290 25.10 39.60 -3.71
N THR A 291 25.94 40.54 -3.31
CA THR A 291 25.51 41.85 -2.84
C THR A 291 25.74 42.87 -3.95
N GLN A 292 24.68 43.32 -4.61
CA GLN A 292 24.76 44.48 -5.50
C GLN A 292 24.94 45.73 -4.64
N HIS A 293 26.04 46.44 -4.86
CA HIS A 293 26.21 47.80 -4.35
C HIS A 293 25.76 48.74 -5.46
N ASN A 294 24.78 49.59 -5.16
CA ASN A 294 24.45 50.76 -5.96
C ASN A 294 25.47 51.87 -5.68
#